data_AF-A0A3M0WCV6-F1
#
_entry.id   AF-A0A3M0WCV6-F1
#
_cell.length_a   1.000
_cell.length_b   1.000
_cell.length_c   1.000
_cell.angle_alpha   90.00
_cell.angle_beta   90.00
_cell.angle_gamma   90.00
#
_symmetry.space_group_name_H-M   'P 1'
#
loop_
_entity.id
_entity.type
_entity.pdbx_description
1 polymer ?
#
loop_
_entity_poly.entity_id
_entity_poly.type
_entity_poly.pdbx_seq_one_letter_code
_entity_poly.pdbx_strand_id
1 'polypeptide(L)'
;MVITLLIIKKTKKQEVKLRYFLSFILPSKANRVKIKAKRYLIPKDVSLKINKAIWELQLQQEKNKKTFDVPVEVNIKFILPNKRRRDLDNIMKTLGDCLVYANIIKDDNLIYKQRLEKFIVPKEEGIIIDIKEYKKDIKKINTFIKSLNKYKASFYGA
;
A
#
# COMPACT_ATOMS: atom_id res chain seq x y z
N MET A 1 -12.98 55.11 -10.31
CA MET A 1 -12.85 53.77 -10.92
C MET A 1 -11.85 52.97 -10.09
N VAL A 2 -12.32 52.18 -9.12
CA VAL A 2 -11.44 51.43 -8.21
C VAL A 2 -11.30 50.02 -8.75
N ILE A 3 -10.09 49.64 -9.17
CA ILE A 3 -9.77 48.30 -9.64
C ILE A 3 -9.68 47.38 -8.42
N THR A 4 -10.71 46.57 -8.21
CA THR A 4 -10.71 45.52 -7.18
C THR A 4 -9.81 44.37 -7.65
N LEU A 5 -8.57 44.33 -7.14
CA LEU A 5 -7.68 43.17 -7.27
C LEU A 5 -8.28 42.00 -6.48
N LEU A 6 -8.85 41.04 -7.22
CA LEU A 6 -9.32 39.77 -6.68
C LEU A 6 -8.12 38.91 -6.29
N ILE A 7 -7.71 38.96 -5.02
CA ILE A 7 -6.68 38.09 -4.46
C ILE A 7 -7.26 36.67 -4.37
N ILE A 8 -6.95 35.83 -5.37
CA ILE A 8 -7.24 34.39 -5.35
C ILE A 8 -6.34 33.77 -4.26
N LYS A 9 -6.89 33.59 -3.06
CA LYS A 9 -6.28 32.77 -2.01
C LYS A 9 -6.19 31.32 -2.52
N LYS A 10 -5.00 30.88 -2.96
CA LYS A 10 -4.69 29.45 -3.14
C LYS A 10 -4.82 28.77 -1.77
N THR A 11 -5.98 28.20 -1.49
CA THR A 11 -6.19 27.29 -0.37
C THR A 11 -5.25 26.09 -0.54
N LYS A 12 -4.22 25.99 0.31
CA LYS A 12 -3.41 24.77 0.43
C LYS A 12 -4.35 23.63 0.85
N LYS A 13 -4.77 22.81 -0.10
CA LYS A 13 -5.52 21.57 0.15
C LYS A 13 -4.69 20.73 1.12
N GLN A 14 -5.15 20.56 2.35
CA GLN A 14 -4.48 19.71 3.35
C GLN A 14 -4.38 18.29 2.77
N GLU A 15 -3.18 17.73 2.81
CA GLU A 15 -2.90 16.40 2.28
C GLU A 15 -3.59 15.36 3.17
N VAL A 16 -4.59 14.68 2.63
CA VAL A 16 -5.35 13.70 3.39
C VAL A 16 -4.48 12.47 3.62
N LYS A 17 -4.15 12.22 4.88
CA LYS A 17 -3.43 11.04 5.33
C LYS A 17 -4.35 10.24 6.24
N LEU A 18 -4.59 8.98 5.87
CA LEU A 18 -5.38 8.05 6.67
C LEU A 18 -4.49 6.95 7.23
N ARG A 19 -4.86 6.46 8.41
CA ARG A 19 -4.18 5.35 9.07
C ARG A 19 -5.17 4.23 9.36
N TYR A 20 -4.76 3.02 9.04
CA TYR A 20 -5.46 1.79 9.33
C TYR A 20 -4.58 0.85 10.14
N PHE A 21 -5.24 -0.07 10.85
CA PHE A 21 -4.63 -1.08 11.69
C PHE A 21 -5.19 -2.45 11.36
N LEU A 22 -4.36 -3.48 11.51
CA LEU A 22 -4.79 -4.87 11.60
C LEU A 22 -4.23 -5.45 12.90
N SER A 23 -5.07 -6.18 13.63
CA SER A 23 -4.72 -6.76 14.93
C SER A 23 -3.76 -7.95 14.85
N PHE A 24 -3.44 -8.41 13.65
CA PHE A 24 -2.62 -9.60 13.40
C PHE A 24 -1.86 -9.47 12.08
N ILE A 25 -0.91 -10.38 11.87
CA ILE A 25 -0.16 -10.47 10.61
C ILE A 25 -0.94 -11.29 9.60
N LEU A 26 -1.21 -10.70 8.43
CA LEU A 26 -1.84 -11.36 7.31
C LEU A 26 -1.06 -12.61 6.85
N PRO A 27 -1.75 -13.69 6.43
CA PRO A 27 -1.10 -14.86 5.89
C PRO A 27 -0.46 -14.55 4.53
N SER A 28 0.68 -15.18 4.24
CA SER A 28 1.21 -15.25 2.88
C SER A 28 0.31 -16.19 2.04
N LYS A 29 -0.50 -15.62 1.13
CA LYS A 29 -1.37 -16.37 0.20
C LYS A 29 -0.55 -17.30 -0.70
N ALA A 30 0.55 -16.80 -1.28
CA ALA A 30 1.37 -17.55 -2.24
C ALA A 30 1.92 -18.87 -1.71
N ASN A 31 2.27 -18.93 -0.42
CA ASN A 31 2.90 -20.12 0.17
C ASN A 31 1.90 -21.20 0.63
N ARG A 32 0.59 -20.94 0.50
CA ARG A 32 -0.47 -21.82 1.05
C ARG A 32 -1.51 -22.25 0.03
N VAL A 33 -1.56 -21.59 -1.12
CA VAL A 33 -2.48 -21.96 -2.20
C VAL A 33 -2.05 -23.31 -2.78
N LYS A 34 -3.01 -24.23 -2.90
CA LYS A 34 -2.82 -25.51 -3.58
C LYS A 34 -3.45 -25.44 -4.97
N ILE A 35 -2.84 -26.08 -5.96
CA ILE A 35 -3.42 -26.19 -7.30
C ILE A 35 -4.05 -27.58 -7.42
N LYS A 36 -5.35 -27.65 -7.72
CA LYS A 36 -6.05 -28.90 -8.03
C LYS A 36 -6.88 -28.68 -9.29
N ALA A 37 -6.73 -29.57 -10.28
CA ALA A 37 -7.45 -29.48 -11.56
C ALA A 37 -7.37 -28.08 -12.20
N LYS A 38 -6.16 -27.50 -12.27
CA LYS A 38 -5.88 -26.14 -12.79
C LYS A 38 -6.60 -24.99 -12.07
N ARG A 39 -7.20 -25.24 -10.90
CA ARG A 39 -7.81 -24.20 -10.05
C ARG A 39 -6.96 -23.95 -8.81
N TYR A 40 -6.85 -22.68 -8.44
CA TYR A 40 -6.25 -22.27 -7.18
C TYR A 40 -7.24 -22.50 -6.04
N LEU A 41 -6.84 -23.33 -5.07
CA LEU A 41 -7.58 -23.60 -3.84
C LEU A 41 -6.91 -22.84 -2.70
N ILE A 42 -7.63 -21.86 -2.15
CA ILE A 42 -7.22 -21.15 -0.94
C ILE A 42 -7.69 -21.98 0.27
N PRO A 43 -6.79 -22.38 1.18
CA PRO A 43 -7.19 -23.08 2.40
C PRO A 43 -8.17 -22.28 3.24
N LYS A 44 -9.08 -22.98 3.94
CA LYS A 44 -10.13 -22.35 4.75
C LYS A 44 -9.56 -21.44 5.84
N ASP A 45 -8.48 -21.85 6.51
CA ASP A 45 -7.81 -21.05 7.56
C ASP A 45 -7.25 -19.73 7.01
N VAL A 46 -6.70 -19.74 5.80
CA VAL A 46 -6.19 -18.55 5.12
C VAL A 46 -7.33 -17.63 4.73
N SER A 47 -8.40 -18.19 4.15
CA SER A 47 -9.59 -17.42 3.76
C SER A 47 -10.25 -16.75 4.96
N LEU A 48 -10.39 -17.45 6.10
CA LEU A 48 -10.94 -16.87 7.33
C LEU A 48 -10.12 -15.69 7.84
N LYS A 49 -8.78 -15.79 7.80
CA LYS A 49 -7.90 -14.68 8.18
C LYS A 49 -8.01 -13.49 7.24
N ILE A 50 -8.12 -13.73 5.94
CA ILE A 50 -8.33 -12.66 4.95
C ILE A 50 -9.66 -11.96 5.19
N ASN A 51 -10.75 -12.71 5.38
CA ASN A 51 -12.07 -12.15 5.67
C ASN A 51 -12.07 -11.34 6.97
N LYS A 52 -11.37 -11.82 8.01
CA LYS A 52 -11.18 -11.07 9.26
C LYS A 52 -10.47 -9.73 9.02
N ALA A 53 -9.41 -9.72 8.21
CA ALA A 53 -8.69 -8.48 7.88
C ALA A 53 -9.56 -7.49 7.09
N ILE A 54 -10.31 -7.98 6.10
CA ILE A 54 -11.26 -7.15 5.33
C ILE A 54 -12.28 -6.52 6.28
N TRP A 55 -12.84 -7.31 7.21
CA TRP A 55 -13.79 -6.82 8.21
C TRP A 55 -13.18 -5.76 9.14
N GLU A 56 -11.98 -5.98 9.68
CA GLU A 56 -11.30 -4.98 10.53
C GLU A 56 -11.06 -3.66 9.79
N LEU A 57 -10.71 -3.75 8.50
CA LEU A 57 -10.51 -2.58 7.65
C LEU A 57 -11.83 -1.87 7.32
N GLN A 58 -12.90 -2.62 7.02
CA GLN A 58 -14.23 -2.06 6.75
C GLN A 58 -14.78 -1.30 7.95
N LEU A 59 -14.63 -1.82 9.17
CA LEU A 59 -15.02 -1.12 10.40
C LEU A 59 -14.31 0.24 10.58
N GLN A 60 -13.04 0.31 10.19
CA GLN A 60 -12.30 1.58 10.20
C GLN A 60 -12.73 2.48 9.06
N GLN A 61 -13.03 1.90 7.89
CA GLN A 61 -13.47 2.63 6.71
C GLN A 61 -14.84 3.28 6.88
N GLU A 62 -15.77 2.66 7.63
CA GLU A 62 -17.06 3.26 7.98
C GLU A 62 -16.91 4.61 8.70
N LYS A 63 -15.81 4.81 9.43
CA LYS A 63 -15.48 6.07 10.12
C LYS A 63 -14.82 7.08 9.18
N ASN A 64 -13.91 6.63 8.33
CA ASN A 64 -13.14 7.49 7.44
C ASN A 64 -13.93 7.95 6.19
N LYS A 65 -14.80 7.09 5.65
CA LYS A 65 -15.68 7.31 4.48
C LYS A 65 -14.99 7.88 3.24
N LYS A 66 -13.68 7.67 3.10
CA LYS A 66 -12.90 8.14 1.94
C LYS A 66 -12.26 6.95 1.24
N THR A 67 -12.60 6.79 -0.03
CA THR A 67 -11.93 5.87 -0.94
C THR A 67 -10.90 6.63 -1.75
N PHE A 68 -9.70 6.09 -1.88
CA PHE A 68 -8.66 6.64 -2.74
C PHE A 68 -8.86 6.11 -4.17
N ASP A 69 -9.20 7.01 -5.09
CA ASP A 69 -9.34 6.79 -6.54
C ASP A 69 -8.23 7.47 -7.36
N VAL A 70 -7.22 8.00 -6.67
CA VAL A 70 -6.03 8.65 -7.22
C VAL A 70 -4.78 7.85 -6.85
N PRO A 71 -3.63 8.06 -7.52
CA PRO A 71 -2.37 7.45 -7.11
C PRO A 71 -2.06 7.70 -5.63
N VAL A 72 -1.61 6.67 -4.91
CA VAL A 72 -1.31 6.70 -3.48
C VAL A 72 0.09 6.23 -3.12
N GLU A 73 0.58 6.75 -2.00
CA GLU A 73 1.74 6.24 -1.28
C GLU A 73 1.25 5.47 -0.05
N VAL A 74 1.68 4.22 0.08
CA VAL A 74 1.32 3.32 1.17
C VAL A 74 2.57 3.00 1.99
N ASN A 75 2.57 3.37 3.27
CA ASN A 75 3.65 3.04 4.20
C ASN A 75 3.16 2.01 5.21
N ILE A 76 3.78 0.84 5.22
CA ILE A 76 3.33 -0.32 6.00
C ILE A 76 4.38 -0.68 7.02
N LYS A 77 3.95 -0.81 8.27
CA LYS A 77 4.79 -1.27 9.38
C LYS A 77 4.26 -2.60 9.86
N PHE A 78 5.08 -3.63 9.74
CA PHE A 78 4.81 -4.96 10.25
C PHE A 78 5.37 -5.06 11.67
N ILE A 79 4.49 -5.22 12.66
CA ILE A 79 4.86 -5.53 14.04
C ILE A 79 4.86 -7.06 14.15
N LEU A 80 6.04 -7.63 14.37
CA LEU A 80 6.25 -9.08 14.38
C LEU A 80 6.64 -9.58 15.78
N PRO A 81 6.04 -10.67 16.26
CA PRO A 81 6.32 -11.19 17.60
C PRO A 81 7.66 -11.91 17.69
N ASN A 82 8.24 -12.30 16.54
CA ASN A 82 9.47 -13.08 16.46
C ASN A 82 10.21 -12.90 15.14
N LYS A 83 11.45 -13.39 15.11
CA LYS A 83 12.36 -13.33 13.95
C LYS A 83 12.09 -14.36 12.86
N ARG A 84 11.01 -15.16 12.94
CA ARG A 84 10.67 -16.14 11.90
C ARG A 84 10.64 -15.45 10.53
N ARG A 85 11.25 -16.11 9.54
CA ARG A 85 11.25 -15.66 8.15
C ARG A 85 9.80 -15.56 7.64
N ARG A 86 9.46 -14.39 7.11
CA ARG A 86 8.16 -14.06 6.53
C ARG A 86 8.44 -13.26 5.26
N ASP A 87 7.84 -13.68 4.15
CA ASP A 87 7.98 -12.99 2.87
C ASP A 87 7.03 -11.78 2.88
N LEU A 88 7.57 -10.60 3.20
CA LEU A 88 6.76 -9.38 3.36
C LEU A 88 6.04 -9.00 2.06
N ASP A 89 6.62 -9.30 0.91
CA ASP A 89 6.01 -9.03 -0.40
C ASP A 89 4.73 -9.86 -0.61
N ASN A 90 4.73 -11.13 -0.15
CA ASN A 90 3.54 -11.98 -0.23
C ASN A 90 2.44 -11.52 0.73
N ILE A 91 2.83 -11.01 1.89
CA ILE A 91 1.90 -10.40 2.86
C ILE A 91 1.33 -9.11 2.26
N MET A 92 2.18 -8.27 1.67
CA MET A 92 1.78 -7.03 0.99
C MET A 92 0.79 -7.29 -0.14
N LYS A 93 1.02 -8.31 -0.97
CA LYS A 93 0.08 -8.68 -2.04
C LYS A 93 -1.31 -9.01 -1.48
N THR A 94 -1.35 -9.75 -0.38
CA THR A 94 -2.61 -10.10 0.29
C THR A 94 -3.25 -8.87 0.95
N LEU A 95 -2.44 -7.96 1.49
CA LEU A 95 -2.92 -6.71 2.06
C LEU A 95 -3.52 -5.79 1.00
N GLY A 96 -2.90 -5.69 -0.18
CA GLY A 96 -3.42 -4.95 -1.32
C GLY A 96 -4.83 -5.41 -1.71
N ASP A 97 -5.01 -6.73 -1.87
CA ASP A 97 -6.34 -7.34 -2.09
C ASP A 97 -7.33 -6.84 -1.00
N CYS A 98 -6.95 -6.94 0.28
CA CYS A 98 -7.81 -6.55 1.40
C CYS A 98 -8.18 -5.06 1.40
N LEU A 99 -7.26 -4.17 1.04
CA LEU A 99 -7.51 -2.73 0.95
C LEU A 99 -8.54 -2.39 -0.14
N VAL A 100 -8.51 -3.12 -1.26
CA VAL A 100 -9.49 -2.97 -2.35
C VAL A 100 -10.86 -3.51 -1.92
N TYR A 101 -10.91 -4.73 -1.36
CA TYR A 101 -12.17 -5.30 -0.86
C TYR A 101 -12.81 -4.49 0.28
N ALA A 102 -12.00 -3.81 1.09
CA ALA A 102 -12.48 -2.90 2.12
C ALA A 102 -12.90 -1.52 1.58
N ASN A 103 -12.84 -1.29 0.26
CA ASN A 103 -13.15 -0.02 -0.39
C ASN A 103 -12.31 1.18 0.13
N ILE A 104 -11.08 0.92 0.57
CA ILE A 104 -10.13 1.95 1.00
C ILE A 104 -9.40 2.51 -0.21
N ILE A 105 -8.98 1.65 -1.14
CA ILE A 105 -8.38 2.03 -2.42
C ILE A 105 -9.26 1.41 -3.52
N LYS A 106 -9.56 2.17 -4.58
CA LYS A 106 -10.40 1.69 -5.68
C LYS A 106 -9.78 0.53 -6.46
N ASP A 107 -8.47 0.57 -6.65
CA ASP A 107 -7.69 -0.38 -7.45
C ASP A 107 -6.27 -0.47 -6.86
N ASP A 108 -5.68 -1.66 -6.78
CA ASP A 108 -4.33 -1.87 -6.26
C ASP A 108 -3.25 -1.24 -7.16
N ASN A 109 -3.53 -1.07 -8.45
CA ASN A 109 -2.67 -0.37 -9.41
C ASN A 109 -2.48 1.12 -9.07
N LEU A 110 -3.31 1.69 -8.19
CA LEU A 110 -3.13 3.06 -7.70
C LEU A 110 -1.98 3.18 -6.68
N ILE A 111 -1.38 2.09 -6.22
CA ILE A 111 -0.23 2.13 -5.30
C ILE A 111 1.05 2.42 -6.10
N TYR A 112 1.40 3.70 -6.20
CA TYR A 112 2.57 4.16 -6.98
C TYR A 112 3.87 4.15 -6.16
N LYS A 113 3.74 4.15 -4.83
CA LYS A 113 4.87 4.04 -3.94
C LYS A 113 4.48 3.26 -2.70
N GLN A 114 5.29 2.27 -2.38
CA GLN A 114 5.14 1.50 -1.15
C GLN A 114 6.44 1.52 -0.34
N ARG A 115 6.31 1.53 0.98
CA ARG A 115 7.43 1.35 1.90
C ARG A 115 7.03 0.29 2.91
N LEU A 116 7.87 -0.73 3.03
CA LEU A 116 7.67 -1.83 3.98
C LEU A 116 8.71 -1.70 5.08
N GLU A 117 8.26 -1.66 6.32
CA GLU A 117 9.12 -1.61 7.51
C GLU A 117 8.77 -2.78 8.42
N LYS A 118 9.78 -3.42 8.99
CA LYS A 118 9.61 -4.54 9.92
C LYS A 118 10.15 -4.14 11.29
N PHE A 119 9.32 -4.33 12.30
CA PHE A 119 9.67 -4.16 13.71
C PHE A 119 9.47 -5.49 14.42
N ILE A 120 10.42 -5.89 15.25
CA ILE A 120 10.32 -7.11 16.06
C ILE A 120 10.03 -6.66 17.49
N VAL A 121 8.82 -6.93 17.96
CA VAL A 121 8.35 -6.56 19.29
C VAL A 121 7.81 -7.83 19.94
N PRO A 122 8.50 -8.41 20.94
CA PRO A 122 8.05 -9.64 21.58
C PRO A 122 6.62 -9.52 22.11
N LYS A 123 5.82 -10.59 21.94
CA LYS A 123 4.41 -10.69 22.36
C LYS A 123 3.40 -9.79 21.62
N GLU A 124 3.88 -8.88 20.78
CA GLU A 124 3.03 -7.99 19.98
C GLU A 124 2.99 -8.44 18.52
N GLU A 125 1.84 -8.27 17.88
CA GLU A 125 1.71 -8.45 16.44
C GLU A 125 0.68 -7.52 15.83
N GLY A 126 0.85 -7.21 14.55
CA GLY A 126 -0.11 -6.38 13.81
C GLY A 126 0.50 -5.70 12.60
N ILE A 127 -0.35 -4.95 11.90
CA ILE A 127 0.06 -4.15 10.73
C ILE A 127 -0.48 -2.74 10.90
N ILE A 128 0.39 -1.75 10.71
CA ILE A 128 0.01 -0.33 10.66
C ILE A 128 0.17 0.14 9.23
N ILE A 129 -0.88 0.76 8.69
CA ILE A 129 -0.96 1.13 7.27
C ILE A 129 -1.25 2.63 7.21
N ASP A 130 -0.28 3.42 6.74
CA ASP A 130 -0.46 4.84 6.47
C ASP A 130 -0.65 5.03 4.96
N ILE A 131 -1.77 5.61 4.54
CA ILE A 131 -2.10 5.89 3.13
C ILE A 131 -2.25 7.39 2.92
N LYS A 132 -1.65 7.91 1.86
CA LYS A 132 -1.81 9.30 1.41
C LYS A 132 -1.76 9.37 -0.11
N GLU A 133 -2.22 10.49 -0.66
CA GLU A 133 -2.10 10.76 -2.11
C GLU A 133 -0.63 10.84 -2.52
N TYR A 134 -0.28 10.21 -3.64
CA TYR A 134 1.08 10.19 -4.17
C TYR A 134 1.37 11.48 -4.95
N LYS A 135 2.46 12.14 -4.59
CA LYS A 135 2.97 13.32 -5.29
C LYS A 135 4.18 12.94 -6.12
N LYS A 136 4.03 13.03 -7.44
CA LYS A 136 5.10 12.73 -8.40
C LYS A 136 6.19 13.80 -8.34
N ASP A 137 7.44 13.37 -8.14
CA ASP A 137 8.61 14.23 -8.24
C ASP A 137 9.25 14.10 -9.63
N ILE A 138 8.85 14.99 -10.54
CA ILE A 138 9.28 14.98 -11.94
C ILE A 138 10.80 15.19 -12.05
N LYS A 139 11.38 16.07 -11.21
CA LYS A 139 12.81 16.37 -11.24
C LYS A 139 13.61 15.11 -10.91
N LYS A 140 13.22 14.41 -9.84
CA LYS A 140 13.87 13.17 -9.42
C LYS A 140 13.76 12.07 -10.49
N ILE A 141 12.60 11.96 -11.13
CA ILE A 141 12.38 10.99 -12.23
C ILE A 141 13.29 11.30 -13.42
N ASN A 142 13.39 12.55 -13.85
CA ASN A 142 14.26 12.93 -14.97
C ASN A 142 15.73 12.61 -14.69
N THR A 143 16.19 12.80 -13.45
CA THR A 143 17.53 12.40 -13.03
C THR A 143 17.74 10.89 -13.17
N PHE A 144 16.77 10.07 -12.74
CA PHE A 144 16.87 8.61 -12.89
C PHE A 144 16.87 8.17 -14.35
N ILE A 145 16.03 8.77 -15.20
CA ILE A 145 15.99 8.46 -16.63
C ILE A 145 17.34 8.78 -17.30
N LYS A 146 17.94 9.94 -16.96
CA LYS A 146 19.26 10.30 -17.47
C LYS A 146 20.33 9.26 -17.08
N SER A 147 20.34 8.84 -15.82
CA SER A 147 21.25 7.79 -15.35
C SER A 147 21.00 6.44 -16.04
N LEU A 148 19.74 6.05 -16.24
CA LEU A 148 19.38 4.82 -16.95
C LEU A 148 19.83 4.85 -18.41
N ASN A 149 19.63 5.97 -19.11
CA ASN A 149 20.07 6.11 -20.49
C ASN A 149 21.60 6.07 -20.61
N LYS A 150 22.32 6.69 -19.66
CA LYS A 150 23.77 6.58 -19.58
C LYS A 150 24.22 5.12 -19.40
N TYR A 151 23.55 4.37 -18.54
CA TYR A 151 23.83 2.93 -18.34
C TYR A 151 23.51 2.10 -19.59
N LYS A 152 22.40 2.37 -20.29
CA LYS A 152 22.09 1.67 -21.54
C LYS A 152 23.14 1.93 -22.61
N ALA A 153 23.59 3.17 -22.75
CA ALA A 153 24.62 3.54 -23.71
C ALA A 153 25.95 2.78 -23.51
N SER A 154 26.27 2.35 -22.28
CA SER A 154 27.50 1.56 -22.03
C SER A 154 27.45 0.12 -22.56
N PHE A 155 26.27 -0.41 -22.92
CA PHE A 155 26.16 -1.76 -23.53
C PHE A 155 26.17 -1.74 -25.05
N TYR A 156 25.82 -0.61 -25.67
CA TYR A 156 25.79 -0.45 -27.13
C TYR A 156 27.02 0.33 -27.65
N GLY A 157 28.01 0.54 -26.79
CA GLY A 157 29.31 1.13 -27.11
C GLY A 157 30.42 0.07 -27.04
N ALA A 158 30.40 -0.85 -28.00
CA ALA A 158 31.53 -1.63 -28.52
C ALA A 158 31.30 -1.80 -30.02
#